data_AF-A0A538DK85-F1
#
_entry.id   AF-A0A538DK85-F1
#
_cell.length_a   1.000
_cell.length_b   1.000
_cell.length_c   1.000
_cell.angle_alpha   90.00
_cell.angle_beta   90.00
_cell.angle_gamma   90.00
#
_symmetry.space_group_name_H-M   'P 1'
#
loop_
_entity.id
_entity.type
_entity.pdbx_description
1 polymer ?
#
loop_
_entity_poly.entity_id
_entity_poly.type
_entity_poly.pdbx_seq_one_letter_code
_entity_poly.pdbx_strand_id
1 'polypeptide(L)'
;MLSRLALLCALVALALPGWASAGGGRYTFVGGTKAERQTVVSALDASSFDWSLVRTRITIEIVRGLDSQAVPGRIWLDADLLDAGTFSWGVVQHEYAHQVDYALLDDAIRAQLLPLLGGNTWCYTTAALPHGEYGCERFASTLAWSYWPSPDNCLKPEWAGDESSAMPPRRFRALLDSLLMRPTIRSR
;
A
#
# COMPACT_ATOMS: atom_id res chain seq x y z
N MET A 1 -37.01 0.63 40.22
CA MET A 1 -35.63 1.11 39.98
C MET A 1 -34.79 0.16 39.11
N LEU A 2 -35.41 -0.77 38.35
CA LEU A 2 -34.69 -1.68 37.45
C LEU A 2 -34.58 -1.19 35.99
N SER A 3 -35.24 -0.11 35.61
CA SER A 3 -35.28 0.37 34.22
C SER A 3 -34.18 1.37 33.83
N ARG A 4 -33.24 1.71 34.73
CA ARG A 4 -32.15 2.66 34.42
C ARG A 4 -30.78 1.99 34.24
N LEU A 5 -30.59 0.74 34.69
CA LEU A 5 -29.32 0.02 34.50
C LEU A 5 -29.22 -0.67 33.13
N ALA A 6 -30.34 -1.02 32.49
CA ALA A 6 -30.31 -1.67 31.18
C ALA A 6 -29.89 -0.72 30.04
N LEU A 7 -30.02 0.61 30.23
CA LEU A 7 -29.67 1.59 29.20
C LEU A 7 -28.16 1.91 29.14
N LEU A 8 -27.40 1.63 30.21
CA LEU A 8 -25.95 1.92 30.23
C LEU A 8 -25.10 0.83 29.57
N CYS A 9 -25.57 -0.42 29.51
CA CYS A 9 -24.85 -1.49 28.79
C CYS A 9 -25.03 -1.41 27.26
N ALA A 10 -26.08 -0.72 26.77
CA ALA A 10 -26.35 -0.61 25.34
C ALA A 10 -25.51 0.48 24.63
N LEU A 11 -24.87 1.39 25.38
CA LEU A 11 -24.11 2.52 24.81
C LEU A 11 -22.60 2.26 24.67
N VAL A 12 -22.07 1.17 25.25
CA VAL A 12 -20.63 0.83 25.15
C VAL A 12 -20.31 0.04 23.87
N ALA A 13 -21.31 -0.53 23.20
CA ALA A 13 -21.11 -1.31 21.97
C ALA A 13 -20.84 -0.46 20.70
N LEU A 14 -20.91 0.88 20.77
CA LEU A 14 -20.79 1.79 19.62
C LEU A 14 -19.41 2.46 19.49
N ALA A 15 -18.43 2.07 20.31
CA ALA A 15 -17.08 2.67 20.31
C ALA A 15 -15.96 1.67 19.97
N LEU A 16 -16.27 0.55 19.32
CA LEU A 16 -15.23 -0.21 18.64
C LEU A 16 -14.97 0.51 17.32
N PRO A 17 -13.79 1.11 17.08
CA PRO A 17 -13.44 1.51 15.73
C PRO A 17 -13.63 0.27 14.86
N GLY A 18 -14.46 0.37 13.83
CA GLY A 18 -14.53 -0.68 12.84
C GLY A 18 -13.10 -0.92 12.39
N TRP A 19 -12.56 -2.09 12.69
CA TRP A 19 -11.43 -2.63 11.96
C TRP A 19 -12.03 -2.86 10.58
N ALA A 20 -12.06 -1.80 9.76
CA ALA A 20 -12.30 -1.94 8.34
C ALA A 20 -11.15 -2.82 7.88
N SER A 21 -11.43 -4.12 7.81
CA SER A 21 -10.53 -5.12 7.26
C SER A 21 -10.39 -4.76 5.80
N ALA A 22 -9.43 -3.90 5.46
CA ALA A 22 -9.04 -3.77 4.08
C ALA A 22 -8.13 -4.96 3.74
N GLY A 23 -8.74 -6.13 3.84
CA GLY A 23 -8.27 -7.37 3.25
C GLY A 23 -8.82 -7.44 1.83
N GLY A 24 -8.00 -7.94 0.91
CA GLY A 24 -8.34 -7.93 -0.49
C GLY A 24 -7.16 -8.25 -1.37
N GLY A 25 -7.29 -7.91 -2.64
CA GLY A 25 -6.33 -8.31 -3.66
C GLY A 25 -6.57 -9.74 -4.12
N ARG A 26 -5.98 -10.06 -5.27
CA ARG A 26 -6.04 -11.39 -5.86
C ARG A 26 -4.62 -11.79 -6.11
N TYR A 27 -4.12 -12.77 -5.38
CA TYR A 27 -2.74 -13.21 -5.56
C TYR A 27 -2.56 -14.71 -5.37
N THR A 28 -1.46 -15.21 -5.90
CA THR A 28 -0.98 -16.58 -5.72
C THR A 28 0.49 -16.56 -5.35
N PHE A 29 0.92 -17.52 -4.53
CA PHE A 29 2.31 -17.62 -4.11
C PHE A 29 3.10 -18.63 -4.96
N VAL A 30 4.32 -18.25 -5.33
CA VAL A 30 5.37 -19.15 -5.81
C VAL A 30 6.50 -19.12 -4.78
N GLY A 31 6.98 -20.29 -4.35
CA GLY A 31 8.02 -20.36 -3.33
C GLY A 31 7.54 -19.95 -1.94
N GLY A 32 8.51 -19.68 -1.07
CA GLY A 32 8.32 -19.32 0.34
C GLY A 32 7.70 -20.39 1.26
N THR A 33 7.97 -20.25 2.55
CA THR A 33 7.40 -21.06 3.62
C THR A 33 5.97 -20.63 3.95
N LYS A 34 5.26 -21.43 4.76
CA LYS A 34 3.94 -21.05 5.26
C LYS A 34 3.99 -19.75 6.09
N ALA A 35 5.06 -19.56 6.86
CA ALA A 35 5.24 -18.39 7.70
C ALA A 35 5.45 -17.13 6.86
N GLU A 36 6.37 -17.17 5.89
CA GLU A 36 6.63 -16.05 4.97
C GLU A 36 5.37 -15.64 4.19
N ARG A 37 4.63 -16.61 3.65
CA ARG A 37 3.34 -16.34 2.97
C ARG A 37 2.32 -15.71 3.93
N GLN A 38 2.26 -16.18 5.16
CA GLN A 38 1.38 -15.60 6.18
C GLN A 38 1.80 -14.17 6.54
N THR A 39 3.10 -13.85 6.54
CA THR A 39 3.60 -12.48 6.71
C THR A 39 3.04 -11.58 5.61
N VAL A 40 3.08 -12.01 4.34
CA VAL A 40 2.51 -11.25 3.22
C VAL A 40 1.00 -11.03 3.38
N VAL A 41 0.24 -12.09 3.70
CA VAL A 41 -1.21 -12.01 3.93
C VAL A 41 -1.51 -11.02 5.05
N SER A 42 -0.81 -11.15 6.18
CA SER A 42 -1.02 -10.30 7.36
C SER A 42 -0.66 -8.83 7.08
N ALA A 43 0.39 -8.58 6.29
CA ALA A 43 0.76 -7.24 5.87
C ALA A 43 -0.34 -6.58 5.05
N LEU A 44 -0.93 -7.29 4.08
CA LEU A 44 -2.01 -6.75 3.25
C LEU A 44 -3.29 -6.54 4.06
N ASP A 45 -3.68 -7.51 4.89
CA ASP A 45 -4.88 -7.44 5.74
C ASP A 45 -4.79 -6.33 6.81
N ALA A 46 -3.58 -5.97 7.24
CA ALA A 46 -3.37 -4.89 8.19
C ALA A 46 -3.55 -3.49 7.57
N SER A 47 -3.42 -3.36 6.24
CA SER A 47 -3.64 -2.09 5.58
C SER A 47 -5.11 -1.67 5.69
N SER A 48 -5.36 -0.36 5.66
CA SER A 48 -6.71 0.20 5.48
C SER A 48 -7.05 0.48 4.01
N PHE A 49 -6.15 0.16 3.07
CA PHE A 49 -6.37 0.30 1.64
C PHE A 49 -7.12 -0.90 1.05
N ASP A 50 -8.14 -0.66 0.22
CA ASP A 50 -8.86 -1.75 -0.48
C ASP A 50 -8.04 -2.32 -1.65
N TRP A 51 -7.25 -3.35 -1.35
CA TRP A 51 -6.44 -4.05 -2.36
C TRP A 51 -7.27 -4.73 -3.46
N SER A 52 -8.59 -4.94 -3.27
CA SER A 52 -9.46 -5.59 -4.27
C SER A 52 -9.69 -4.73 -5.52
N LEU A 53 -9.36 -3.43 -5.46
CA LEU A 53 -9.32 -2.54 -6.61
C LEU A 53 -8.36 -3.05 -7.70
N VAL A 54 -7.28 -3.72 -7.31
CA VAL A 54 -6.41 -4.46 -8.23
C VAL A 54 -7.11 -5.78 -8.60
N ARG A 55 -7.88 -5.75 -9.69
CA ARG A 55 -8.70 -6.90 -10.14
C ARG A 55 -7.89 -8.03 -10.76
N THR A 56 -6.72 -7.71 -11.30
CA THR A 56 -5.80 -8.69 -11.88
C THR A 56 -5.23 -9.59 -10.79
N ARG A 57 -5.06 -10.88 -11.09
CA ARG A 57 -4.38 -11.80 -10.18
C ARG A 57 -2.86 -11.58 -10.26
N ILE A 58 -2.25 -11.24 -9.12
CA ILE A 58 -0.82 -10.98 -8.96
C ILE A 58 -0.08 -12.26 -8.57
N THR A 59 1.04 -12.56 -9.21
CA THR A 59 1.93 -13.64 -8.75
C THR A 59 2.93 -13.07 -7.77
N ILE A 60 2.94 -13.56 -6.54
CA ILE A 60 3.91 -13.17 -5.52
C ILE A 60 4.92 -14.31 -5.39
N GLU A 61 6.16 -14.04 -5.79
CA GLU A 61 7.27 -14.98 -5.72
C GLU A 61 8.13 -14.65 -4.49
N ILE A 62 8.24 -15.60 -3.57
CA ILE A 62 9.04 -15.46 -2.35
C ILE A 62 10.33 -16.27 -2.54
N VAL A 63 11.44 -15.57 -2.56
CA VAL A 63 12.76 -16.11 -2.89
C VAL A 63 13.81 -15.42 -2.04
N ARG A 64 14.86 -16.16 -1.67
CA ARG A 64 15.93 -15.63 -0.81
C ARG A 64 17.01 -14.95 -1.65
N GLY A 65 17.50 -13.80 -1.18
CA GLY A 65 18.66 -13.12 -1.78
C GLY A 65 18.36 -12.37 -3.08
N LEU A 66 17.10 -12.02 -3.33
CA LEU A 66 16.72 -11.04 -4.35
C LEU A 66 16.13 -9.82 -3.67
N ASP A 67 16.42 -8.64 -4.23
CA ASP A 67 15.74 -7.42 -3.81
C ASP A 67 14.24 -7.52 -4.10
N SER A 68 13.44 -7.00 -3.17
CA SER A 68 11.99 -6.91 -3.36
C SER A 68 11.70 -5.93 -4.49
N GLN A 69 10.81 -6.32 -5.39
CA GLN A 69 10.48 -5.52 -6.58
C GLN A 69 9.15 -5.95 -7.18
N ALA A 70 8.54 -5.04 -7.93
CA ALA A 70 7.28 -5.25 -8.62
C ALA A 70 7.37 -4.90 -10.10
N VAL A 71 6.66 -5.68 -10.91
CA VAL A 71 6.37 -5.39 -12.32
C VAL A 71 4.88 -5.70 -12.57
N PRO A 72 4.27 -5.27 -13.69
CA PRO A 72 2.86 -5.54 -13.92
C PRO A 72 2.49 -7.03 -13.77
N GLY A 73 1.64 -7.35 -12.80
CA GLY A 73 1.14 -8.70 -12.53
C GLY A 73 2.06 -9.61 -11.69
N ARG A 74 3.23 -9.14 -11.27
CA ARG A 74 4.18 -9.94 -10.49
C ARG A 74 4.95 -9.12 -9.45
N ILE A 75 5.17 -9.74 -8.31
CA ILE A 75 5.98 -9.21 -7.21
C ILE A 75 7.00 -10.27 -6.82
N TRP A 76 8.24 -9.87 -6.58
CA TRP A 76 9.23 -10.66 -5.87
C TRP A 76 9.45 -10.07 -4.48
N LEU A 77 9.46 -10.93 -3.46
CA LEU A 77 9.73 -10.54 -2.08
C LEU A 77 10.90 -11.37 -1.54
N ASP A 78 11.81 -10.68 -0.86
CA ASP A 78 12.93 -11.33 -0.20
C ASP A 78 12.45 -12.14 1.02
N ALA A 79 12.75 -13.44 1.03
CA ALA A 79 12.41 -14.31 2.13
C ALA A 79 13.10 -13.88 3.44
N ASP A 80 14.36 -13.41 3.39
CA ASP A 80 15.08 -12.95 4.59
C ASP A 80 14.41 -11.72 5.21
N LEU A 81 13.90 -10.81 4.37
CA LEU A 81 13.10 -9.68 4.83
C LEU A 81 11.79 -10.16 5.48
N LEU A 82 11.06 -11.09 4.85
CA LEU A 82 9.80 -11.61 5.41
C LEU A 82 9.98 -12.32 6.76
N ASP A 83 11.14 -12.92 6.99
CA ASP A 83 11.52 -13.53 8.27
C ASP A 83 11.61 -12.48 9.42
N ALA A 84 11.74 -11.18 9.10
CA ALA A 84 11.69 -10.09 10.07
C ALA A 84 10.26 -9.75 10.57
N GLY A 85 9.23 -10.47 10.10
CA GLY A 85 7.85 -10.33 10.58
C GLY A 85 7.26 -8.96 10.26
N THR A 86 6.61 -8.31 11.24
CA THR A 86 5.89 -7.03 11.04
C THR A 86 6.76 -5.91 10.47
N PHE A 87 8.07 -5.94 10.69
CA PHE A 87 8.99 -4.98 10.07
C PHE A 87 8.91 -4.99 8.53
N SER A 88 8.71 -6.17 7.91
CA SER A 88 8.68 -6.31 6.45
C SER A 88 7.39 -5.85 5.79
N TRP A 89 6.33 -5.66 6.56
CA TRP A 89 5.00 -5.40 6.02
C TRP A 89 4.91 -4.09 5.23
N GLY A 90 5.69 -3.06 5.59
CA GLY A 90 5.76 -1.81 4.82
C GLY A 90 6.26 -2.05 3.40
N VAL A 91 7.31 -2.87 3.25
CA VAL A 91 7.83 -3.29 1.94
C VAL A 91 6.81 -4.12 1.17
N VAL A 92 6.12 -5.07 1.82
CA VAL A 92 5.05 -5.84 1.17
C VAL A 92 3.97 -4.91 0.59
N GLN A 93 3.53 -3.92 1.36
CA GLN A 93 2.52 -2.96 0.90
C GLN A 93 3.07 -2.02 -0.18
N HIS A 94 4.34 -1.62 -0.10
CA HIS A 94 5.01 -0.83 -1.14
C HIS A 94 5.03 -1.60 -2.47
N GLU A 95 5.48 -2.86 -2.48
CA GLU A 95 5.52 -3.65 -3.72
C GLU A 95 4.12 -3.89 -4.30
N TYR A 96 3.12 -4.07 -3.45
CA TYR A 96 1.74 -4.20 -3.92
C TYR A 96 1.17 -2.86 -4.41
N ALA A 97 1.61 -1.72 -3.86
CA ALA A 97 1.21 -0.40 -4.32
C ALA A 97 1.65 -0.12 -5.76
N HIS A 98 2.77 -0.66 -6.22
CA HIS A 98 3.13 -0.65 -7.64
C HIS A 98 2.07 -1.32 -8.53
N GLN A 99 1.38 -2.36 -8.05
CA GLN A 99 0.25 -2.96 -8.77
C GLN A 99 -0.97 -2.03 -8.85
N VAL A 100 -1.15 -1.15 -7.86
CA VAL A 100 -2.18 -0.10 -7.91
C VAL A 100 -1.84 0.91 -9.01
N ASP A 101 -0.58 1.32 -9.13
CA ASP A 101 -0.11 2.15 -10.24
C ASP A 101 -0.43 1.49 -11.59
N TYR A 102 0.06 0.27 -11.80
CA TYR A 102 -0.13 -0.42 -13.08
C TYR A 102 -1.59 -0.66 -13.45
N ALA A 103 -2.44 -0.93 -12.45
CA ALA A 103 -3.84 -1.29 -12.71
C ALA A 103 -4.77 -0.08 -12.85
N LEU A 104 -4.51 1.01 -12.12
CA LEU A 104 -5.49 2.08 -11.92
C LEU A 104 -5.04 3.45 -12.39
N LEU A 105 -3.73 3.72 -12.47
CA LEU A 105 -3.24 5.06 -12.83
C LEU A 105 -2.94 5.12 -14.32
N ASP A 106 -3.67 5.97 -15.03
CA ASP A 106 -3.33 6.36 -16.39
C ASP A 106 -2.33 7.52 -16.40
N ASP A 107 -1.84 7.88 -17.59
CA ASP A 107 -0.83 8.93 -17.73
C ASP A 107 -1.34 10.30 -17.24
N ALA A 108 -2.65 10.56 -17.31
CA ALA A 108 -3.24 11.80 -16.83
C ALA A 108 -3.25 11.87 -15.30
N ILE A 109 -3.50 10.74 -14.62
CA ILE A 109 -3.40 10.65 -13.16
C ILE A 109 -1.92 10.73 -12.73
N ARG A 110 -1.02 10.02 -13.41
CA ARG A 110 0.43 10.07 -13.14
C ARG A 110 0.99 11.47 -13.28
N ALA A 111 0.60 12.21 -14.33
CA ALA A 111 0.99 13.60 -14.55
C ALA A 111 0.50 14.54 -13.43
N GLN A 112 -0.66 14.25 -12.83
CA GLN A 112 -1.17 15.02 -11.68
C GLN A 112 -0.43 14.66 -10.39
N LEU A 113 -0.12 13.38 -10.18
CA LEU A 113 0.55 12.90 -8.97
C LEU A 113 2.02 13.30 -8.91
N LEU A 114 2.75 13.26 -10.03
CA LEU A 114 4.19 13.49 -10.08
C LEU A 114 4.66 14.76 -9.33
N PRO A 115 4.14 15.97 -9.64
CA PRO A 115 4.56 17.19 -8.94
C PRO A 115 4.09 17.25 -7.49
N LEU A 116 3.00 16.55 -7.14
CA LEU A 116 2.49 16.49 -5.77
C LEU A 116 3.31 15.56 -4.89
N LEU A 117 3.92 14.54 -5.49
CA LEU A 117 4.79 13.59 -4.81
C LEU A 117 6.24 14.07 -4.77
N GLY A 118 6.64 14.98 -5.65
CA GLY A 118 8.00 15.48 -5.73
C GLY A 118 8.95 14.55 -6.48
N GLY A 119 8.43 13.74 -7.41
CA GLY A 119 9.24 12.93 -8.31
C GLY A 119 9.70 13.72 -9.55
N ASN A 120 10.80 13.27 -10.15
CA ASN A 120 11.39 13.88 -11.36
C ASN A 120 10.84 13.27 -12.65
N THR A 121 10.55 11.98 -12.63
CA THR A 121 9.87 11.22 -13.69
C THR A 121 8.99 10.16 -13.03
N TRP A 122 8.05 9.54 -13.76
CA TRP A 122 7.14 8.56 -13.15
C TRP A 122 7.89 7.28 -12.75
N CYS A 123 8.32 6.46 -13.72
CA CYS A 123 9.14 5.27 -13.49
C CYS A 123 10.15 5.09 -14.63
N TYR A 124 11.39 4.72 -14.30
CA TYR A 124 12.42 4.00 -15.10
C TYR A 124 12.56 4.24 -16.63
N THR A 125 11.99 5.31 -17.18
CA THR A 125 12.07 5.69 -18.61
C THR A 125 13.23 6.64 -18.90
N THR A 126 13.80 7.24 -17.87
CA THR A 126 14.99 8.11 -17.94
C THR A 126 16.18 7.42 -17.28
N ALA A 127 17.39 7.96 -17.51
CA ALA A 127 18.63 7.48 -16.88
C ALA A 127 18.47 7.24 -15.38
N ALA A 128 19.25 6.31 -14.82
CA ALA A 128 19.16 5.83 -13.44
C ALA A 128 19.23 6.96 -12.40
N LEU A 129 18.06 7.53 -12.08
CA LEU A 129 17.87 8.41 -10.95
C LEU A 129 17.99 7.59 -9.65
N PRO A 130 18.36 8.23 -8.53
CA PRO A 130 18.16 7.64 -7.21
C PRO A 130 16.71 7.15 -7.04
N HIS A 131 16.52 6.01 -6.37
CA HIS A 131 15.23 5.33 -6.25
C HIS A 131 14.09 6.27 -5.78
N GLY A 132 14.32 7.03 -4.71
CA GLY A 132 13.35 8.00 -4.20
C GLY A 132 13.15 9.26 -5.05
N GLU A 133 13.72 9.37 -6.26
CA GLU A 133 13.40 10.44 -7.21
C GLU A 133 12.34 10.04 -8.23
N TYR A 134 11.96 8.76 -8.28
CA TYR A 134 10.85 8.30 -9.13
C TYR A 134 9.50 8.55 -8.47
N GLY A 135 8.55 9.06 -9.25
CA GLY A 135 7.19 9.32 -8.82
C GLY A 135 6.46 8.04 -8.38
N CYS A 136 6.71 6.90 -9.04
CA CYS A 136 6.08 5.64 -8.64
C CYS A 136 6.62 5.07 -7.33
N GLU A 137 7.91 5.22 -7.02
CA GLU A 137 8.46 4.81 -5.73
C GLU A 137 7.90 5.68 -4.61
N ARG A 138 7.87 7.01 -4.82
CA ARG A 138 7.20 7.93 -3.90
C ARG A 138 5.72 7.62 -3.73
N PHE A 139 5.01 7.26 -4.80
CA PHE A 139 3.62 6.85 -4.74
C PHE A 139 3.46 5.57 -3.90
N ALA A 140 4.26 4.54 -4.19
CA ALA A 140 4.19 3.25 -3.52
C ALA A 140 4.46 3.38 -2.02
N SER A 141 5.53 4.07 -1.65
CA SER A 141 5.90 4.34 -0.26
C SER A 141 4.88 5.23 0.46
N THR A 142 4.36 6.28 -0.20
CA THR A 142 3.34 7.14 0.40
C THR A 142 2.03 6.38 0.60
N LEU A 143 1.62 5.50 -0.31
CA LEU A 143 0.42 4.66 -0.16
C LEU A 143 0.60 3.69 1.01
N ALA A 144 1.70 2.93 1.01
CA ALA A 144 2.02 1.97 2.07
C ALA A 144 2.02 2.64 3.45
N TRP A 145 2.61 3.83 3.57
CA TRP A 145 2.59 4.60 4.81
C TRP A 145 1.18 5.14 5.15
N SER A 146 0.46 5.69 4.18
CA SER A 146 -0.79 6.41 4.42
C SER A 146 -1.95 5.54 4.88
N TYR A 147 -1.93 4.26 4.51
CA TYR A 147 -2.97 3.29 4.87
C TYR A 147 -2.54 2.34 5.98
N TRP A 148 -1.35 2.54 6.55
CA TRP A 148 -0.84 1.76 7.66
C TRP A 148 -1.55 2.11 8.99
N PRO A 149 -1.91 1.12 9.83
CA PRO A 149 -2.76 1.35 11.00
C PRO A 149 -2.00 1.76 12.28
N SER A 150 -0.67 1.70 12.27
CA SER A 150 0.19 1.89 13.47
C SER A 150 1.22 3.01 13.25
N PRO A 151 1.80 3.62 14.29
CA PRO A 151 3.00 4.44 14.11
C PRO A 151 4.26 3.63 13.74
N ASP A 152 4.25 2.30 13.92
CA ASP A 152 5.41 1.44 13.67
C ASP A 152 5.34 0.89 12.24
N ASN A 153 5.99 1.60 11.30
CA ASN A 153 6.14 1.19 9.90
C ASN A 153 7.60 1.44 9.49
N CYS A 154 8.23 0.49 8.80
CA CYS A 154 9.59 0.66 8.28
C CYS A 154 9.70 1.78 7.22
N LEU A 155 8.58 2.21 6.65
CA LEU A 155 8.47 3.34 5.72
C LEU A 155 7.98 4.62 6.38
N LYS A 156 7.85 4.68 7.72
CA LYS A 156 7.49 5.93 8.38
C LYS A 156 8.57 6.98 8.09
N PRO A 157 8.20 8.17 7.57
CA PRO A 157 9.18 9.22 7.32
C PRO A 157 9.70 9.80 8.64
N GLU A 158 11.01 9.99 8.71
CA GLU A 158 11.72 10.64 9.80
C GLU A 158 12.00 12.13 9.47
N TRP A 159 12.12 12.47 8.19
CA TRP A 159 12.32 13.84 7.73
C TRP A 159 11.66 14.12 6.36
N ALA A 160 11.64 15.39 5.96
CA ALA A 160 10.82 15.89 4.85
C ALA A 160 11.28 15.46 3.44
N GLY A 161 12.42 14.77 3.30
CA GLY A 161 12.88 14.26 2.01
C GLY A 161 12.81 12.75 1.88
N ASP A 162 12.35 12.03 2.91
CA ASP A 162 12.09 10.59 2.81
C ASP A 162 11.07 10.30 1.71
N GLU A 163 11.18 9.15 1.07
CA GLU A 163 10.34 8.77 -0.07
C GLU A 163 8.84 8.78 0.25
N SER A 164 8.46 8.35 1.46
CA SER A 164 7.09 8.33 1.97
C SER A 164 6.60 9.66 2.56
N SER A 165 7.48 10.68 2.66
CA SER A 165 7.18 11.97 3.28
C SER A 165 6.44 12.95 2.35
N ALA A 166 6.22 12.56 1.10
CA ALA A 166 5.72 13.42 0.04
C ALA A 166 4.40 14.13 0.40
N MET A 167 3.52 13.48 1.17
CA MET A 167 2.25 14.06 1.57
C MET A 167 1.76 13.49 2.91
N PRO A 168 1.11 14.30 3.78
CA PRO A 168 0.47 13.76 4.98
C PRO A 168 -0.61 12.71 4.65
N PRO A 169 -0.71 11.59 5.40
CA PRO A 169 -1.62 10.49 5.10
C PRO A 169 -3.06 10.89 4.80
N ARG A 170 -3.66 11.78 5.62
CA ARG A 170 -5.04 12.24 5.41
C ARG A 170 -5.23 12.93 4.05
N ARG A 171 -4.25 13.73 3.61
CA ARG A 171 -4.31 14.46 2.34
C ARG A 171 -4.09 13.51 1.16
N PHE A 172 -3.15 12.56 1.30
CA PHE A 172 -2.90 11.56 0.27
C PHE A 172 -4.13 10.68 0.02
N ARG A 173 -4.75 10.16 1.08
CA ARG A 173 -5.98 9.34 0.98
C ARG A 173 -7.10 10.09 0.25
N ALA A 174 -7.39 11.32 0.66
CA ALA A 174 -8.43 12.14 0.03
C ALA A 174 -8.12 12.44 -1.46
N LEU A 175 -6.87 12.68 -1.81
CA LEU A 175 -6.45 12.87 -3.19
C LEU A 175 -6.64 11.59 -4.00
N LEU A 176 -6.15 10.45 -3.51
CA LEU A 176 -6.24 9.17 -4.21
C LEU A 176 -7.69 8.77 -4.44
N ASP A 177 -8.54 8.88 -3.42
CA ASP A 177 -9.99 8.64 -3.52
C ASP A 177 -10.61 9.50 -4.62
N SER A 178 -10.25 10.80 -4.69
CA SER A 178 -10.76 11.71 -5.71
C SER A 178 -10.30 11.38 -7.13
N LEU A 179 -9.11 10.80 -7.29
CA LEU A 179 -8.56 10.41 -8.59
C LEU A 179 -9.19 9.10 -9.08
N LEU A 180 -9.37 8.14 -8.18
CA LEU A 180 -9.94 6.82 -8.50
C LEU A 180 -11.46 6.85 -8.73
N MET A 181 -12.17 7.82 -8.16
CA MET A 181 -13.62 8.00 -8.39
C MET A 181 -13.95 8.69 -9.72
N ARG A 182 -12.96 9.24 -10.45
CA ARG A 182 -13.23 9.84 -11.77
C ARG A 182 -13.50 8.76 -12.81
N PRO A 183 -14.51 8.92 -13.68
CA PRO A 183 -14.66 8.05 -14.85
C PRO A 183 -13.38 8.14 -15.68
N THR A 184 -12.61 7.07 -15.74
CA THR A 184 -11.48 6.96 -16.66
C THR A 184 -12.05 6.91 -18.07
N ILE A 185 -11.96 8.03 -18.80
CA ILE A 185 -12.19 8.02 -20.24
C ILE A 185 -11.00 7.27 -20.82
N ARG A 186 -11.14 5.95 -21.01
CA ARG A 186 -10.14 5.14 -21.70
C ARG A 186 -10.04 5.63 -23.14
N SER A 187 -9.01 6.41 -23.46
CA SER A 187 -8.55 6.56 -24.83
C SER A 187 -8.07 5.19 -25.32
N ARG A 188 -8.69 4.71 -26.40
CA ARG A 188 -8.35 3.46 -27.09
C ARG A 188 -7.02 3.58 -27.83
#